data_AF-A0A849FH11-F1
#
_entry.id   AF-A0A849FH11-F1
#
_cell.length_a   1.000
_cell.length_b   1.000
_cell.length_c   1.000
_cell.angle_alpha   90.00
_cell.angle_beta   90.00
_cell.angle_gamma   90.00
#
_symmetry.space_group_name_H-M   'P 1'
#
loop_
_entity.id
_entity.type
_entity.pdbx_description
1 polymer ?
#
loop_
_entity_poly.entity_id
_entity_poly.type
_entity_poly.pdbx_seq_one_letter_code
_entity_poly.pdbx_strand_id
1 'polypeptide(L)' 'DFPYSRQKAAFPLPYVSGNKFWPSVRRVDDAYGDRNLICSCTPIEAYAEVE' A
#
# COMPACT_ATOMS: atom_id res chain seq x y z
N ASP A 1 15.23 -7.03 -0.30
CA ASP A 1 15.93 -5.96 0.43
C ASP A 1 16.05 -4.69 -0.41
N PHE A 2 16.04 -3.53 0.25
CA PHE A 2 16.23 -2.24 -0.41
C PHE A 2 17.56 -1.61 0.04
N PRO A 3 18.23 -0.81 -0.82
CA PRO A 3 19.50 -0.16 -0.47
C PRO A 3 19.32 1.05 0.48
N TYR A 4 18.27 1.04 1.30
CA TYR A 4 17.96 2.07 2.28
C TYR A 4 17.32 1.47 3.53
N SER A 5 17.52 2.12 4.67
CA SER A 5 16.93 1.69 5.93
C SER A 5 15.43 1.96 5.98
N ARG A 6 14.72 1.21 6.82
CA ARG A 6 13.30 1.47 7.14
C ARG A 6 13.09 2.88 7.70
N GLN A 7 14.06 3.38 8.48
CA GLN A 7 14.03 4.76 9.01
C GLN A 7 14.00 5.78 7.88
N LYS A 8 14.89 5.63 6.88
CA LYS A 8 14.94 6.54 5.73
C LYS A 8 13.65 6.51 4.92
N ALA A 9 12.97 5.37 4.84
CA ALA A 9 11.70 5.24 4.14
C ALA A 9 10.50 5.81 4.92
N ALA A 10 10.37 5.47 6.20
CA ALA A 10 9.20 5.81 7.00
C ALA A 10 9.30 7.21 7.64
N PHE A 11 10.51 7.69 7.93
CA PHE A 11 10.76 8.92 8.68
C PHE A 11 11.91 9.74 8.03
N PRO A 12 11.73 10.23 6.80
CA PRO A 12 12.79 10.93 6.07
C PRO A 12 13.16 12.31 6.65
N LEU A 13 12.26 12.92 7.42
CA LEU A 13 12.44 14.23 8.03
C LEU A 13 12.01 14.20 9.51
N PRO A 14 12.63 15.01 10.40
CA PRO A 14 12.38 14.92 11.85
C PRO A 14 10.93 15.14 12.26
N TYR A 15 10.20 16.03 11.60
CA TYR A 15 8.81 16.33 11.95
C TYR A 15 7.82 15.21 11.61
N VAL A 16 8.21 14.26 10.75
CA VAL A 16 7.34 13.13 10.34
C VAL A 16 7.06 12.18 11.50
N SER A 17 7.94 12.13 12.51
CA SER A 17 7.71 11.33 13.72
C SER A 17 6.71 11.97 14.69
N GLY A 18 6.50 13.29 14.62
CA GLY A 18 5.55 14.00 15.49
C GLY A 18 4.09 13.69 15.17
N ASN A 19 3.78 13.36 13.91
CA ASN A 19 2.47 12.88 13.49
C ASN A 19 2.59 12.02 12.23
N LYS A 20 2.76 10.70 12.42
CA LYS A 20 2.98 9.78 11.31
C LYS A 20 1.65 9.38 10.66
N PHE A 21 1.41 9.88 9.46
CA PHE A 21 0.39 9.33 8.57
C PHE A 21 0.95 8.12 7.80
N TRP A 22 0.21 7.01 7.79
CA TRP A 22 0.60 5.77 7.11
C TRP A 22 -0.14 5.63 5.79
N PRO A 23 0.58 5.40 4.68
CA PRO A 23 -0.04 4.88 3.47
C PRO A 23 -0.68 3.51 3.77
N SER A 24 -1.98 3.37 3.52
CA SER A 24 -2.74 2.14 3.78
C SER A 24 -2.40 1.02 2.78
N VAL A 25 -1.91 1.39 1.60
CA VAL A 25 -1.50 0.47 0.53
C VAL A 25 -0.18 0.93 -0.10
N ARG A 26 0.45 0.04 -0.86
CA ARG A 26 1.63 0.36 -1.69
C ARG A 26 1.19 1.11 -2.96
N ARG A 27 2.14 1.36 -3.86
CA ARG A 27 1.85 1.88 -5.21
C ARG A 27 0.85 0.94 -5.92
N VAL A 28 -0.18 1.53 -6.50
CA VAL A 28 -1.21 0.85 -7.29
C VAL A 28 -0.62 0.35 -8.62
N ASP A 29 -1.12 -0.78 -9.13
CA ASP A 29 -0.83 -1.27 -10.47
C ASP A 29 -1.93 -0.80 -11.44
N ASP A 30 -1.66 0.32 -12.11
CA ASP A 30 -2.63 0.95 -13.01
C ASP A 30 -2.94 0.07 -14.23
N ALA A 31 -1.91 -0.56 -14.81
CA ALA A 31 -2.05 -1.34 -16.04
C ALA A 31 -2.77 -2.68 -15.81
N TYR A 32 -2.70 -3.25 -14.61
CA TYR A 32 -3.52 -4.39 -14.25
C TYR A 32 -5.00 -4.00 -14.15
N GLY A 33 -5.30 -2.86 -13.53
CA GLY A 33 -6.66 -2.32 -13.40
C GLY A 33 -7.33 -2.09 -14.76
N ASP A 34 -6.61 -1.49 -15.71
CA ASP A 34 -7.11 -1.24 -17.06
C ASP A 34 -7.42 -2.54 -17.83
N ARG A 35 -6.66 -3.62 -17.59
CA ARG A 35 -6.85 -4.91 -18.27
C ARG A 35 -7.87 -5.82 -17.57
N ASN A 36 -8.18 -5.58 -16.30
CA ASN A 36 -9.05 -6.40 -15.46
C ASN A 36 -10.08 -5.53 -14.74
N LEU A 37 -11.02 -4.96 -15.50
CA LEU A 37 -11.99 -4.02 -14.98
C LEU A 37 -12.98 -4.67 -14.00
N ILE A 38 -12.84 -4.36 -12.71
CA ILE A 38 -13.78 -4.74 -11.65
C ILE A 38 -14.31 -3.44 -11.02
N CYS A 39 -15.55 -3.10 -11.35
CA CYS A 39 -16.18 -1.82 -10.96
C CYS A 39 -17.34 -2.00 -9.95
N SER A 40 -17.44 -3.17 -9.33
CA SER A 40 -18.37 -3.46 -8.23
C SER A 40 -17.62 -4.20 -7.13
N CYS A 41 -18.18 -4.20 -5.92
CA CYS A 41 -17.58 -4.93 -4.81
C CYS A 41 -17.47 -6.41 -5.16
N THR A 42 -16.28 -7.01 -4.96
CA THR A 42 -16.16 -8.46 -4.98
C THR A 42 -16.83 -9.04 -3.72
N PRO A 43 -17.19 -10.34 -3.73
CA PRO A 43 -17.64 -11.01 -2.52
C PRO A 43 -16.61 -10.86 -1.38
N ILE A 44 -17.07 -10.88 -0.13
CA ILE A 44 -16.21 -10.67 1.05
C ILE A 44 -15.12 -11.74 1.12
N GLU A 45 -15.45 -12.95 0.67
CA GLU A 45 -14.58 -14.11 0.61
C GLU A 45 -13.34 -13.85 -0.26
N ALA A 46 -13.44 -12.98 -1.27
CA ALA A 46 -12.30 -12.58 -2.09
C ALA A 46 -11.27 -11.72 -1.33
N TYR A 47 -11.65 -11.15 -0.18
CA TYR A 47 -10.79 -10.38 0.70
C TYR A 47 -10.37 -11.13 1.96
N ALA A 48 -10.92 -12.33 2.19
CA ALA A 48 -10.50 -13.16 3.31
C ALA A 48 -9.06 -13.64 3.09
N GLU A 49 -8.26 -13.64 4.15
CA GLU A 49 -6.90 -14.19 4.05
C GLU A 49 -6.99 -15.68 3.74
N VAL A 50 -6.33 -16.09 2.65
CA VAL A 50 -6.12 -17.51 2.35
C VAL A 50 -4.95 -17.93 3.24
N GLU A 51 -5.21 -18.74 4.26
CA GLU A 51 -4.17 -19.37 5.08
C GLU A 51 -3.17 -20.17 4.22
#